data_AF-A0A023B0L2-F1
#
_entry.id   AF-A0A023B0L2-F1
#
_cell.length_a   1.000
_cell.length_b   1.000
_cell.length_c   1.000
_cell.angle_alpha   90.00
_cell.angle_beta   90.00
_cell.angle_gamma   90.00
#
_symmetry.space_group_name_H-M   'P 1'
#
loop_
_entity.id
_entity.type
_entity.pdbx_description
1 polymer ?
#
loop_
_entity_poly.entity_id
_entity_poly.type
_entity_poly.pdbx_seq_one_letter_code
_entity_poly.pdbx_strand_id
1 'polypeptide(L)'
;MKPQSMVKAAPGGWKTLDWSQVNGGKVICADENGQDMTCHYFGDPFKYDLPTVWDAVNYYLEPYQCLFTDNGNIGDRLEYRGGRARGIGKWVGKDLYGCSDSDALLVGFLVQRQSNGRGCDSDGPTCRTNVSEHCQCQDIELSAEAATPSGTIIKWGKVRDYFTNQTDLVKYYTLFQRKEYKLTNCHVKCLKDGNPEEHRRDTIEWFDRNPGPHF
;
A
#
# COMPACT_ATOMS: atom_id res chain seq x y z
N MET A 1 -7.95 17.45 -8.50
CA MET A 1 -6.89 17.60 -7.48
C MET A 1 -6.25 18.98 -7.65
N LYS A 2 -5.91 19.70 -6.58
CA LYS A 2 -5.15 20.96 -6.71
C LYS A 2 -3.73 20.63 -7.18
N PRO A 3 -3.14 21.39 -8.12
CA PRO A 3 -1.74 21.23 -8.49
C PRO A 3 -0.86 21.34 -7.24
N GLN A 4 -0.04 20.32 -6.99
CA GLN A 4 0.94 20.33 -5.91
C GLN A 4 2.25 20.86 -6.50
N SER A 5 2.87 21.84 -5.84
CA SER A 5 4.22 22.29 -6.17
C SER A 5 5.25 21.46 -5.41
N MET A 6 6.48 21.41 -5.92
CA MET A 6 7.61 20.90 -5.13
C MET A 6 7.79 21.76 -3.89
N VAL A 7 8.02 21.09 -2.76
CA VAL A 7 8.38 21.70 -1.48
C VAL A 7 9.77 21.23 -1.09
N LYS A 8 10.47 22.04 -0.29
CA LYS A 8 11.76 21.62 0.29
C LYS A 8 11.55 20.32 1.06
N ALA A 9 12.37 19.32 0.77
CA ALA A 9 12.32 18.06 1.48
C ALA A 9 12.86 18.28 2.90
N ALA A 10 12.09 17.82 3.88
CA ALA A 10 12.48 17.82 5.27
C ALA A 10 11.77 16.68 6.00
N PRO A 11 12.36 16.14 7.09
CA PRO A 11 11.68 15.23 8.01
C PRO A 11 10.35 15.83 8.48
N GLY A 12 9.25 15.08 8.37
CA GLY A 12 7.92 15.59 8.73
C GLY A 12 7.32 16.61 7.76
N GLY A 13 7.97 16.92 6.62
CA GLY A 13 7.47 17.86 5.61
C GLY A 13 6.09 17.50 5.04
N TRP A 14 5.71 16.21 5.07
CA TRP A 14 4.38 15.75 4.71
C TRP A 14 3.25 16.39 5.54
N LYS A 15 3.52 16.92 6.74
CA LYS A 15 2.54 17.58 7.61
C LYS A 15 1.98 18.87 7.02
N THR A 16 2.73 19.53 6.15
CA THR A 16 2.31 20.79 5.50
C THR A 16 1.58 20.57 4.17
N LEU A 17 1.45 19.31 3.75
CA LEU A 17 0.84 18.93 2.48
C LEU A 17 -0.64 18.59 2.68
N ASP A 18 -1.50 18.98 1.74
CA ASP A 18 -2.90 18.57 1.70
C ASP A 18 -3.06 17.29 0.86
N TRP A 19 -2.64 16.17 1.42
CA TRP A 19 -2.70 14.84 0.79
C TRP A 19 -3.99 14.08 1.12
N SER A 20 -4.94 14.73 1.80
CA SER A 20 -6.25 14.17 2.16
C SER A 20 -7.12 13.77 0.96
N GLN A 21 -6.73 14.21 -0.24
CA GLN A 21 -7.46 14.01 -1.49
C GLN A 21 -7.07 12.71 -2.21
N VAL A 22 -6.04 11.98 -1.73
CA VAL A 22 -5.54 10.77 -2.39
C VAL A 22 -5.60 9.57 -1.45
N ASN A 23 -5.96 8.41 -2.00
CA ASN A 23 -5.92 7.15 -1.27
C ASN A 23 -4.52 6.52 -1.28
N GLY A 24 -3.75 6.82 -2.31
CA GLY A 24 -2.38 6.36 -2.54
C GLY A 24 -1.80 7.19 -3.67
N GLY A 25 -0.49 7.10 -3.86
CA GLY A 25 0.20 7.96 -4.79
C GLY A 25 1.69 7.66 -4.87
N LYS A 26 2.41 8.67 -5.32
CA LYS A 26 3.87 8.66 -5.35
C LYS A 26 4.43 9.99 -4.86
N VAL A 27 5.53 9.92 -4.15
CA VAL A 27 6.41 11.04 -3.85
C VAL A 27 7.42 11.13 -4.98
N ILE A 28 7.48 12.28 -5.65
CA ILE A 28 8.49 12.58 -6.67
C ILE A 28 9.49 13.52 -6.01
N CYS A 29 10.74 13.10 -5.93
CA CYS A 29 11.81 13.89 -5.32
C CYS A 29 12.89 14.20 -6.35
N ALA A 30 13.54 15.35 -6.16
CA ALA A 30 14.66 15.79 -6.97
C ALA A 30 15.83 16.29 -6.12
N ASP A 31 17.02 16.22 -6.70
CA ASP A 31 18.22 16.85 -6.17
C ASP A 31 18.13 18.40 -6.24
N GLU A 32 19.18 19.08 -5.78
CA GLU A 32 19.24 20.54 -5.75
C GLU A 32 19.10 21.16 -7.14
N ASN A 33 19.57 20.46 -8.17
CA ASN A 33 19.52 20.91 -9.57
C ASN A 33 18.23 20.53 -10.29
N GLY A 34 17.36 19.72 -9.68
CA GLY A 34 16.15 19.22 -10.32
C GLY A 34 16.40 18.20 -11.45
N GLN A 35 17.60 17.63 -11.53
CA GLN A 35 18.03 16.77 -12.64
C GLN A 35 17.76 15.30 -12.39
N ASP A 36 17.92 14.84 -11.15
CA ASP A 36 17.69 13.43 -10.79
C ASP A 36 16.32 13.28 -10.13
N MET A 37 15.33 12.82 -10.90
CA MET A 37 13.97 12.60 -10.42
C MET A 37 13.75 11.14 -10.03
N THR A 38 13.48 10.90 -8.75
CA THR A 38 13.11 9.58 -8.24
C THR A 38 11.64 9.55 -7.80
N CYS A 39 10.98 8.41 -7.97
CA CYS A 39 9.57 8.21 -7.64
C CYS A 39 9.41 7.10 -6.60
N HIS A 40 8.69 7.39 -5.51
CA HIS A 40 8.49 6.46 -4.39
C HIS A 40 7.00 6.32 -4.10
N TYR A 41 6.45 5.13 -4.32
CA TYR A 41 5.02 4.88 -4.18
C TYR A 41 4.61 4.69 -2.73
N PHE A 42 3.41 5.16 -2.38
CA PHE A 42 2.80 5.05 -1.06
C PHE A 42 1.29 4.80 -1.18
N GLY A 43 0.67 4.31 -0.10
CA GLY A 43 -0.74 3.98 -0.04
C GLY A 43 -1.14 2.99 -1.12
N ASP A 44 -2.43 2.86 -1.40
CA ASP A 44 -3.02 1.90 -2.34
C ASP A 44 -2.29 1.91 -3.70
N PRO A 45 -1.77 0.76 -4.19
CA PRO A 45 -1.95 -0.63 -3.70
C PRO A 45 -0.82 -1.18 -2.81
N PHE A 46 -0.12 -0.30 -2.08
CA PHE A 46 1.00 -0.61 -1.19
C PHE A 46 0.65 -0.43 0.28
N LYS A 47 1.44 -1.08 1.15
CA LYS A 47 1.17 -1.13 2.60
C LYS A 47 1.70 0.05 3.41
N TYR A 48 2.56 0.88 2.83
CA TYR A 48 3.20 2.00 3.51
C TYR A 48 2.48 3.30 3.18
N ASP A 49 2.04 4.04 4.19
CA ASP A 49 1.36 5.33 4.00
C ASP A 49 2.33 6.47 3.60
N LEU A 50 1.79 7.63 3.21
CA LEU A 50 2.60 8.79 2.80
C LEU A 50 3.63 9.19 3.87
N PRO A 51 3.27 9.35 5.16
CA PRO A 51 4.24 9.72 6.18
C PRO A 51 5.42 8.75 6.26
N THR A 52 5.18 7.44 6.15
CA THR A 52 6.27 6.44 6.15
C THR A 52 7.21 6.63 4.98
N VAL A 53 6.66 6.71 3.77
CA VAL A 53 7.47 6.82 2.55
C VAL A 53 8.22 8.15 2.50
N TRP A 54 7.57 9.24 2.90
CA TRP A 54 8.19 10.55 2.97
C TRP A 54 9.36 10.58 3.95
N ASP A 55 9.15 10.10 5.18
CA ASP A 55 10.18 10.11 6.23
C ASP A 55 11.36 9.18 5.83
N ALA A 56 11.08 8.03 5.22
CA ALA A 56 12.13 7.13 4.70
C ALA A 56 12.95 7.76 3.56
N VAL A 57 12.28 8.38 2.58
CA VAL A 57 12.97 9.05 1.47
C VAL A 57 13.87 10.18 1.98
N ASN A 58 13.38 10.98 2.93
CA ASN A 58 14.19 12.04 3.54
C ASN A 58 15.40 11.49 4.29
N TYR A 59 15.23 10.38 5.00
CA TYR A 59 16.31 9.79 5.79
C TYR A 59 17.40 9.12 4.95
N TYR A 60 17.03 8.40 3.89
CA TYR A 60 17.99 7.58 3.12
C TYR A 60 18.52 8.26 1.86
N LEU A 61 17.73 9.12 1.23
CA LEU A 61 18.09 9.74 -0.05
C LEU A 61 18.44 11.22 0.07
N GLU A 62 18.07 11.85 1.19
CA GLU A 62 18.31 13.27 1.46
C GLU A 62 18.04 14.20 0.25
N PRO A 63 16.87 14.08 -0.42
CA PRO A 63 16.60 14.89 -1.60
C PRO A 63 16.49 16.37 -1.23
N TYR A 64 16.61 17.26 -2.21
CA TYR A 64 16.48 18.70 -1.97
C TYR A 64 15.00 19.12 -1.89
N GLN A 65 14.18 18.58 -2.78
CA GLN A 65 12.77 18.92 -2.90
C GLN A 65 11.94 17.71 -3.29
N CYS A 66 10.68 17.68 -2.83
CA CYS A 66 9.74 16.63 -3.17
C CYS A 66 8.34 17.20 -3.39
N LEU A 67 7.52 16.50 -4.16
CA LEU A 67 6.07 16.67 -4.22
C LEU A 67 5.40 15.31 -4.08
N PHE A 68 4.10 15.29 -3.79
CA PHE A 68 3.30 14.08 -3.92
C PHE A 68 2.25 14.26 -5.02
N THR A 69 1.89 13.16 -5.66
CA THR A 69 0.81 13.12 -6.64
C THR A 69 0.08 11.78 -6.54
N ASP A 70 -1.13 11.70 -7.09
CA ASP A 70 -1.86 10.43 -7.16
C ASP A 70 -1.18 9.45 -8.12
N ASN A 71 -1.64 8.20 -8.10
CA ASN A 71 -1.16 7.17 -9.02
C ASN A 71 -1.74 7.30 -10.43
N GLY A 72 -2.58 8.31 -10.71
CA GLY A 72 -3.26 8.47 -11.99
C GLY A 72 -3.88 7.18 -12.54
N ASN A 73 -3.75 6.97 -13.85
CA ASN A 73 -4.28 5.78 -14.53
C ASN A 73 -3.36 4.55 -14.45
N ILE A 74 -2.26 4.58 -13.70
CA ILE A 74 -1.36 3.43 -13.56
C ILE A 74 -1.73 2.53 -12.37
N GLY A 75 -2.83 2.81 -11.66
CA GLY A 75 -3.30 2.06 -10.49
C GLY A 75 -3.34 0.55 -10.73
N ASP A 76 -4.07 0.09 -11.75
CA ASP A 76 -4.15 -1.34 -12.08
C ASP A 76 -2.78 -1.94 -12.37
N ARG A 77 -1.92 -1.20 -13.07
CA ARG A 77 -0.56 -1.68 -13.37
C ARG A 77 0.25 -1.86 -12.09
N LEU A 78 0.19 -0.91 -11.17
CA LEU A 78 0.89 -0.98 -9.88
C LEU A 78 0.30 -2.08 -8.98
N GLU A 79 -1.01 -2.27 -9.05
CA GLU A 79 -1.71 -3.27 -8.25
C GLU A 79 -1.34 -4.67 -8.71
N TYR A 80 -1.62 -4.98 -9.98
CA TYR A 80 -1.48 -6.32 -10.50
C TYR A 80 -0.01 -6.69 -10.72
N ARG A 81 0.84 -5.80 -11.27
CA ARG A 81 2.27 -6.12 -11.48
C ARG A 81 3.11 -5.98 -10.22
N GLY A 82 2.71 -5.09 -9.32
CA GLY A 82 3.48 -4.74 -8.13
C GLY A 82 2.96 -5.45 -6.90
N GLY A 83 1.99 -4.83 -6.23
CA GLY A 83 1.51 -5.25 -4.92
C GLY A 83 1.03 -6.71 -4.91
N ARG A 84 0.06 -7.02 -5.77
CA ARG A 84 -0.61 -8.32 -5.80
C ARG A 84 0.33 -9.43 -6.23
N ALA A 85 1.05 -9.26 -7.35
CA ALA A 85 1.99 -10.26 -7.81
C ALA A 85 3.05 -10.59 -6.75
N ARG A 86 3.63 -9.57 -6.08
CA ARG A 86 4.61 -9.79 -5.01
C ARG A 86 4.01 -10.54 -3.83
N GLY A 87 2.78 -10.20 -3.46
CA GLY A 87 2.01 -10.94 -2.45
C GLY A 87 1.85 -12.41 -2.80
N ILE A 88 1.45 -12.69 -4.04
CA ILE A 88 1.24 -14.06 -4.55
C ILE A 88 2.55 -14.84 -4.53
N GLY A 89 3.63 -14.28 -5.08
CA GLY A 89 4.95 -14.91 -5.06
C GLY A 89 5.37 -15.28 -3.64
N LYS A 90 5.30 -14.33 -2.70
CA LYS A 90 5.60 -14.58 -1.28
C LYS A 90 4.73 -15.69 -0.69
N TRP A 91 3.43 -15.70 -0.97
CA TRP A 91 2.48 -16.70 -0.44
C TRP A 91 2.79 -18.13 -0.88
N VAL A 92 3.24 -18.32 -2.13
CA VAL A 92 3.62 -19.64 -2.65
C VAL A 92 5.12 -19.96 -2.51
N GLY A 93 5.89 -19.07 -1.89
CA GLY A 93 7.33 -19.25 -1.72
C GLY A 93 8.12 -19.17 -3.04
N LYS A 94 7.64 -18.35 -3.98
CA LYS A 94 8.28 -18.08 -5.28
C LYS A 94 8.73 -16.62 -5.35
N ASP A 95 9.75 -16.35 -6.16
CA ASP A 95 10.23 -15.00 -6.43
C ASP A 95 9.73 -14.53 -7.81
N LEU A 96 9.52 -13.22 -7.94
CA LEU A 96 9.24 -12.56 -9.22
C LEU A 96 10.50 -12.00 -9.88
N TYR A 97 11.67 -12.18 -9.26
CA TYR A 97 12.92 -11.76 -9.86
C TYR A 97 13.11 -12.38 -11.25
N GLY A 98 13.37 -11.53 -12.25
CA GLY A 98 13.50 -11.96 -13.65
C GLY A 98 12.18 -12.20 -14.39
N CYS A 99 11.02 -12.14 -13.74
CA CYS A 99 9.73 -12.17 -14.45
C CYS A 99 9.60 -10.96 -15.37
N SER A 100 9.07 -11.18 -16.58
CA SER A 100 8.70 -10.07 -17.44
C SER A 100 7.55 -9.26 -16.83
N ASP A 101 7.40 -8.02 -17.26
CA ASP A 101 6.27 -7.16 -16.88
C ASP A 101 4.90 -7.82 -17.18
N SER A 102 4.84 -8.60 -18.25
CA SER A 102 3.65 -9.36 -18.65
C SER A 102 3.40 -10.55 -17.72
N ASP A 103 4.44 -11.27 -17.33
CA ASP A 103 4.33 -12.40 -16.41
C ASP A 103 3.93 -11.94 -15.02
N ALA A 104 4.55 -10.87 -14.51
CA ALA A 104 4.16 -10.28 -13.22
C ALA A 104 2.69 -9.83 -13.24
N LEU A 105 2.22 -9.28 -14.37
CA LEU A 105 0.82 -8.94 -14.54
C LEU A 105 -0.09 -10.19 -14.47
N LEU A 106 0.27 -11.27 -15.17
CA LEU A 106 -0.46 -12.53 -15.16
C LEU A 106 -0.50 -13.16 -13.77
N VAL A 107 0.62 -13.15 -13.03
CA VAL A 107 0.67 -13.59 -11.64
C VAL A 107 -0.34 -12.80 -10.81
N GLY A 108 -0.33 -11.47 -10.92
CA GLY A 108 -1.33 -10.62 -10.25
C GLY A 108 -2.76 -11.04 -10.56
N PHE A 109 -3.04 -11.51 -11.78
CA PHE A 109 -4.37 -11.94 -12.18
C PHE A 109 -4.79 -13.34 -11.73
N LEU A 110 -3.87 -14.17 -11.23
CA LEU A 110 -4.23 -15.49 -10.71
C LEU A 110 -5.31 -15.34 -9.63
N VAL A 111 -5.14 -14.36 -8.73
CA VAL A 111 -6.02 -14.16 -7.57
C VAL A 111 -7.02 -13.03 -7.80
N GLN A 112 -8.07 -13.31 -8.57
CA GLN A 112 -9.14 -12.34 -8.87
C GLN A 112 -10.51 -12.64 -8.25
N ARG A 113 -10.81 -13.88 -7.86
CA ARG A 113 -12.15 -14.28 -7.36
C ARG A 113 -12.26 -14.19 -5.85
N GLN A 114 -12.13 -12.97 -5.34
CA GLN A 114 -12.27 -12.75 -3.91
C GLN A 114 -13.68 -12.28 -3.57
N SER A 115 -14.16 -12.75 -2.43
CA SER A 115 -15.39 -12.31 -1.78
C SER A 115 -15.07 -11.69 -0.44
N ASN A 116 -16.00 -10.92 0.13
CA ASN A 116 -15.79 -10.37 1.47
C ASN A 116 -15.64 -11.53 2.47
N GLY A 117 -14.55 -11.51 3.23
CA GLY A 117 -14.30 -12.46 4.30
C GLY A 117 -15.28 -12.23 5.43
N ARG A 118 -16.28 -13.12 5.57
CA ARG A 118 -17.29 -13.01 6.64
C ARG A 118 -16.61 -12.86 8.00
N GLY A 119 -16.93 -11.79 8.72
CA GLY A 119 -16.45 -11.53 10.09
C GLY A 119 -15.03 -10.96 10.20
N CYS A 120 -14.37 -10.62 9.08
CA CYS A 120 -13.04 -10.01 9.07
C CYS A 120 -13.02 -8.57 8.54
N ASP A 121 -14.18 -7.99 8.26
CA ASP A 121 -14.29 -6.56 8.00
C ASP A 121 -14.49 -5.83 9.34
N SER A 122 -13.94 -4.64 9.49
CA SER A 122 -14.10 -3.82 10.68
C SER A 122 -14.27 -2.36 10.30
N ASP A 123 -15.30 -1.73 10.85
CA ASP A 123 -15.62 -0.32 10.61
C ASP A 123 -15.79 0.43 11.93
N GLY A 124 -15.50 1.73 11.90
CA GLY A 124 -15.75 2.64 13.01
C GLY A 124 -14.48 3.10 13.75
N PRO A 125 -14.66 3.88 14.83
CA PRO A 125 -13.54 4.47 15.57
C PRO A 125 -12.69 3.42 16.34
N THR A 126 -13.20 2.21 16.49
CA THR A 126 -12.58 1.12 17.24
C THR A 126 -11.91 0.07 16.35
N CYS A 127 -11.82 0.26 15.02
CA CYS A 127 -11.22 -0.76 14.15
C CYS A 127 -9.77 -1.09 14.57
N ARG A 128 -9.05 -0.10 15.14
CA ARG A 128 -7.70 -0.30 15.72
C ARG A 128 -7.67 -1.36 16.83
N THR A 129 -8.68 -1.40 17.69
CA THR A 129 -8.74 -2.36 18.81
C THR A 129 -9.41 -3.68 18.41
N ASN A 130 -10.08 -3.70 17.26
CA ASN A 130 -10.76 -4.88 16.74
C ASN A 130 -9.89 -5.65 15.71
N VAL A 131 -8.59 -5.32 15.63
CA VAL A 131 -7.69 -6.05 14.73
C VAL A 131 -7.52 -7.51 15.18
N SER A 132 -7.62 -8.44 14.24
CA SER A 132 -7.54 -9.87 14.50
C SER A 132 -6.41 -10.54 13.71
N GLU A 133 -5.55 -11.27 14.42
CA GLU A 133 -4.53 -12.15 13.83
C GLU A 133 -5.15 -13.37 13.13
N HIS A 134 -6.37 -13.75 13.51
CA HIS A 134 -7.08 -14.88 12.93
C HIS A 134 -7.70 -14.55 11.56
N CYS A 135 -7.78 -13.26 11.22
CA CYS A 135 -8.28 -12.80 9.93
C CYS A 135 -7.17 -12.79 8.88
N GLN A 136 -6.83 -13.98 8.39
CA GLN A 136 -5.95 -14.14 7.22
C GLN A 136 -6.71 -13.74 5.95
N CYS A 137 -6.22 -12.72 5.27
CA CYS A 137 -6.79 -12.10 4.07
C CYS A 137 -5.85 -12.31 2.89
N GLN A 138 -6.40 -12.56 1.70
CA GLN A 138 -5.60 -12.60 0.48
C GLN A 138 -5.37 -11.20 -0.09
N ASP A 139 -6.34 -10.30 0.09
CA ASP A 139 -6.20 -8.86 -0.11
C ASP A 139 -6.83 -8.19 1.13
N ILE A 140 -6.08 -7.31 1.77
CA ILE A 140 -6.56 -6.52 2.89
C ILE A 140 -6.33 -5.04 2.61
N GLU A 141 -7.39 -4.26 2.78
CA GLU A 141 -7.35 -2.80 2.70
C GLU A 141 -7.55 -2.21 4.10
N LEU A 142 -6.79 -1.17 4.44
CA LEU A 142 -7.00 -0.35 5.62
C LEU A 142 -7.04 1.12 5.19
N SER A 143 -8.09 1.84 5.57
CA SER A 143 -8.17 3.30 5.42
C SER A 143 -8.69 3.93 6.70
N ALA A 144 -8.43 5.23 6.87
CA ALA A 144 -8.87 5.94 8.06
C ALA A 144 -9.05 7.44 7.83
N GLU A 145 -9.81 8.03 8.73
CA GLU A 145 -9.92 9.46 8.92
C GLU A 145 -9.32 9.85 10.28
N ALA A 146 -8.73 11.03 10.33
CA ALA A 146 -8.06 11.54 11.51
C ALA A 146 -8.34 13.02 11.71
N ALA A 147 -8.59 13.42 12.95
CA ALA A 147 -8.52 14.83 13.34
C ALA A 147 -7.04 15.21 13.52
N THR A 148 -6.64 16.24 12.79
CA THR A 148 -5.34 16.93 12.90
C THR A 148 -5.23 17.70 14.22
N PRO A 149 -4.02 18.18 14.61
CA PRO A 149 -3.87 19.04 15.78
C PRO A 149 -4.72 20.33 15.76
N SER A 150 -5.07 20.84 14.57
CA SER A 150 -5.97 21.98 14.41
C SER A 150 -7.46 21.62 14.50
N GLY A 151 -7.79 20.34 14.69
CA GLY A 151 -9.17 19.84 14.74
C GLY A 151 -9.79 19.55 13.37
N THR A 152 -9.08 19.82 12.27
CA THR A 152 -9.55 19.49 10.91
C THR A 152 -9.53 17.98 10.70
N ILE A 153 -10.62 17.40 10.19
CA ILE A 153 -10.67 15.99 9.81
C ILE A 153 -10.08 15.82 8.42
N ILE A 154 -9.11 14.91 8.29
CA ILE A 154 -8.48 14.54 7.03
C ILE A 154 -8.62 13.04 6.78
N LYS A 155 -8.64 12.64 5.50
CA LYS A 155 -8.42 11.24 5.14
C LYS A 155 -6.92 10.97 5.25
N TRP A 156 -6.57 9.90 5.95
CA TRP A 156 -5.17 9.45 6.09
C TRP A 156 -4.73 8.56 4.91
N GLY A 157 -5.55 8.43 3.87
CA GLY A 157 -5.31 7.54 2.74
C GLY A 157 -5.76 6.11 3.01
N LYS A 158 -5.36 5.23 2.10
CA LYS A 158 -5.64 3.80 2.11
C LYS A 158 -4.32 3.07 1.92
N VAL A 159 -4.09 2.00 2.66
CA VAL A 159 -3.01 1.06 2.42
C VAL A 159 -3.59 -0.30 2.08
N ARG A 160 -2.82 -1.09 1.32
CA ARG A 160 -3.20 -2.43 0.92
C ARG A 160 -2.02 -3.39 1.05
N ASP A 161 -2.29 -4.63 1.43
CA ASP A 161 -1.31 -5.71 1.40
C ASP A 161 -2.01 -7.03 1.07
N TYR A 162 -1.23 -8.05 0.74
CA TYR A 162 -1.72 -9.30 0.20
C TYR A 162 -1.20 -10.49 0.99
N PHE A 163 -2.03 -11.52 1.13
CA PHE A 163 -1.73 -12.75 1.88
C PHE A 163 -1.16 -12.48 3.26
N THR A 164 -1.87 -11.62 4.01
CA THR A 164 -1.47 -11.14 5.33
C THR A 164 -2.70 -11.02 6.23
N ASN A 165 -2.55 -10.49 7.43
CA ASN A 165 -3.64 -10.27 8.38
C ASN A 165 -3.71 -8.81 8.85
N GLN A 166 -4.77 -8.49 9.58
CA GLN A 166 -5.03 -7.13 10.06
C GLN A 166 -3.92 -6.61 10.99
N THR A 167 -3.45 -7.46 11.91
CA THR A 167 -2.39 -7.10 12.87
C THR A 167 -1.09 -6.76 12.17
N ASP A 168 -0.74 -7.48 11.11
CA ASP A 168 0.47 -7.22 10.33
C ASP A 168 0.35 -5.95 9.48
N LEU A 169 -0.79 -5.72 8.82
CA LEU A 169 -1.00 -4.49 8.04
C LEU A 169 -0.94 -3.24 8.93
N VAL A 170 -1.56 -3.29 10.12
CA VAL A 170 -1.63 -2.15 11.04
C VAL A 170 -0.27 -1.61 11.48
N LYS A 171 0.76 -2.47 11.50
CA LYS A 171 2.13 -2.07 11.86
C LYS A 171 2.70 -1.02 10.89
N TYR A 172 2.20 -0.98 9.65
CA TYR A 172 2.65 -0.07 8.60
C TYR A 172 1.78 1.19 8.45
N TYR A 173 0.68 1.28 9.22
CA TYR A 173 -0.25 2.39 9.13
C TYR A 173 0.01 3.41 10.24
N THR A 174 0.77 4.46 9.91
CA THR A 174 1.40 5.34 10.92
C THR A 174 0.41 6.18 11.69
N LEU A 175 -0.84 6.36 11.20
CA LEU A 175 -1.87 7.05 11.95
C LEU A 175 -2.00 6.49 13.37
N PHE A 176 -1.92 5.17 13.53
CA PHE A 176 -2.12 4.53 14.83
C PHE A 176 -0.93 4.75 15.78
N GLN A 177 0.19 5.25 15.28
CA GLN A 177 1.41 5.49 16.04
C GLN A 177 1.59 6.97 16.40
N ARG A 178 0.90 7.88 15.71
CA ARG A 178 1.06 9.33 15.84
C ARG A 178 0.06 9.92 16.83
N LYS A 179 0.54 10.25 18.04
CA LYS A 179 -0.29 10.74 19.17
C LYS A 179 -0.94 12.10 18.92
N GLU A 180 -0.36 12.90 18.02
CA GLU A 180 -0.87 14.22 17.67
C GLU A 180 -2.07 14.18 16.71
N TYR A 181 -2.39 13.02 16.15
CA TYR A 181 -3.58 12.80 15.33
C TYR A 181 -4.57 11.90 16.07
N LYS A 182 -5.84 12.29 16.07
CA LYS A 182 -6.90 11.49 16.70
C LYS A 182 -7.66 10.72 15.63
N LEU A 183 -7.61 9.39 15.69
CA LEU A 183 -8.45 8.52 14.87
C LEU A 183 -9.93 8.87 15.07
N THR A 184 -10.63 9.21 13.99
CA THR A 184 -12.07 9.48 14.02
C THR A 184 -12.87 8.30 13.50
N ASN A 185 -12.38 7.67 12.44
CA ASN A 185 -13.01 6.53 11.81
C ASN A 185 -11.95 5.70 11.08
N CYS A 186 -12.16 4.39 10.95
CA CYS A 186 -11.35 3.55 10.09
C CYS A 186 -12.13 2.37 9.55
N HIS A 187 -11.60 1.83 8.46
CA HIS A 187 -12.21 0.79 7.65
C HIS A 187 -11.15 -0.25 7.33
N VAL A 188 -11.42 -1.49 7.72
CA VAL A 188 -10.63 -2.66 7.37
C VAL A 188 -11.50 -3.55 6.50
N LYS A 189 -11.04 -3.83 5.28
CA LYS A 189 -11.70 -4.76 4.37
C LYS A 189 -10.79 -5.95 4.15
N CYS A 190 -11.33 -7.15 4.35
CA CYS A 190 -10.62 -8.41 4.19
C CYS A 190 -11.28 -9.23 3.08
N LEU A 191 -10.55 -9.43 1.99
CA LEU A 191 -10.99 -10.21 0.85
C LEU A 191 -10.36 -11.61 0.88
N LYS A 192 -11.19 -12.63 0.62
CA LYS A 192 -10.79 -14.04 0.61
C LYS A 192 -11.42 -14.78 -0.57
N ASP A 193 -10.65 -15.69 -1.15
CA ASP A 193 -11.14 -16.73 -2.07
C ASP A 193 -11.95 -17.78 -1.29
N GLY A 194 -12.99 -18.31 -1.92
CA GLY A 194 -13.81 -19.38 -1.35
C GLY A 194 -13.07 -20.73 -1.29
N ASN A 195 -12.02 -20.91 -2.10
CA ASN A 195 -11.18 -22.10 -2.13
C ASN A 195 -9.67 -21.74 -2.19
N PRO A 196 -9.09 -21.25 -1.07
CA PRO A 196 -7.71 -20.79 -1.05
C PRO A 196 -6.68 -21.89 -1.34
N GLU A 197 -6.98 -23.17 -1.04
CA GLU A 197 -6.06 -24.30 -1.27
C GLU A 197 -5.97 -24.66 -2.76
N GLU A 198 -7.11 -24.73 -3.46
CA GLU A 198 -7.12 -24.91 -4.92
C GLU A 198 -6.37 -23.78 -5.61
N HIS A 199 -6.65 -22.54 -5.20
CA HIS A 199 -5.94 -21.37 -5.72
C HIS A 199 -4.42 -21.47 -5.51
N ARG A 200 -4.00 -21.90 -4.32
CA ARG A 200 -2.59 -22.04 -3.99
C ARG A 200 -1.91 -23.06 -4.89
N ARG A 201 -2.55 -24.21 -5.09
CA ARG A 201 -2.07 -25.26 -5.99
C ARG A 201 -1.94 -24.73 -7.42
N ASP A 202 -2.98 -24.11 -7.96
CA ASP A 202 -3.00 -23.60 -9.34
C ASP A 202 -1.92 -22.53 -9.56
N THR A 203 -1.67 -21.69 -8.54
CA THR A 203 -0.59 -20.71 -8.56
C THR A 203 0.79 -21.38 -8.59
N ILE A 204 1.02 -22.40 -7.77
CA ILE A 204 2.28 -23.16 -7.77
C ILE A 204 2.50 -23.82 -9.14
N GLU A 205 1.48 -24.47 -9.69
CA GLU A 205 1.56 -25.09 -11.01
C GLU A 205 1.87 -24.06 -12.11
N TRP A 206 1.33 -22.84 -12.02
CA TRP A 206 1.66 -21.77 -12.95
C TRP A 206 3.15 -21.42 -12.89
N PHE A 207 3.72 -21.24 -11.69
CA PHE A 207 5.15 -20.95 -11.53
C PHE A 207 6.04 -22.10 -12.00
N ASP A 208 5.62 -23.36 -11.81
CA ASP A 208 6.39 -24.52 -12.23
C ASP A 208 6.38 -24.70 -13.76
N ARG A 209 5.30 -24.28 -14.44
CA ARG A 209 5.21 -24.29 -15.92
C ARG A 209 5.87 -23.08 -16.58
N ASN A 210 6.03 -21.99 -15.84
CA ASN A 210 6.64 -20.74 -16.31
C ASN A 210 7.84 -20.41 -15.42
N PRO A 211 8.88 -21.26 -15.38
CA PRO A 211 10.08 -20.94 -14.62
C PRO A 211 10.64 -19.64 -15.20
N GLY A 212 10.74 -18.62 -14.35
CA GLY A 212 11.46 -17.39 -14.70
C GLY A 212 12.90 -17.72 -15.11
N PRO A 213 13.63 -16.77 -15.72
CA PRO A 213 15.02 -17.00 -16.06
C PRO A 213 15.79 -17.47 -14.82
N HIS A 214 16.23 -18.72 -14.83
CA HIS A 214 17.04 -19.31 -13.77
C HIS A 214 18.36 -18.54 -13.69
N PHE A 215 18.68 -18.01 -12.52
CA PHE A 215 20.02 -17.54 -12.17
C PHE A 215 20.76 -18.63 -11.40
#